data_AF-A0A1Y4U3D1-F1
#
_entry.id   AF-A0A1Y4U3D1-F1
#
_cell.length_a   1.000
_cell.length_b   1.000
_cell.length_c   1.000
_cell.angle_alpha   90.00
_cell.angle_beta   90.00
_cell.angle_gamma   90.00
#
_symmetry.space_group_name_H-M   'P 1'
#
loop_
_entity.id
_entity.type
_entity.pdbx_description
1 polymer ?
#
loop_
_entity_poly.entity_id
_entity_poly.type
_entity_poly.pdbx_seq_one_letter_code
_entity_poly.pdbx_strand_id
1 'polypeptide(L)'
;MPRANTSRGWFSTSSSERGEGGGEEPGPTREPGAQGEPGPPRGCTVYLPDGYDCDTTRRYPILYLLHGASDTHTAWTEKGNMRQIADEAFAAGLAHPMVIVMPDASGEGENHTGLHMGYFDVPGWPYERFFFEEFMPQIESRYRILADKQHRAIAGLSMSGGGTAATRGATGSRCWPTY
;
A
#
# COMPACT_ATOMS: atom_id res chain seq x y z
N MET A 1 -10.12 -35.60 10.37
CA MET A 1 -8.76 -35.02 10.40
C MET A 1 -8.92 -33.52 10.63
N PRO A 2 -8.64 -32.94 11.81
CA PRO A 2 -8.78 -31.50 11.98
C PRO A 2 -7.55 -30.79 11.38
N ARG A 3 -7.80 -29.75 10.57
CA ARG A 3 -6.78 -28.90 9.95
C ARG A 3 -6.17 -27.98 10.99
N ALA A 4 -4.84 -27.91 11.00
CA ALA A 4 -4.09 -26.98 11.85
C ALA A 4 -4.33 -25.53 11.38
N ASN A 5 -4.95 -24.75 12.26
CA ASN A 5 -5.06 -23.30 12.14
C ASN A 5 -3.71 -22.69 12.55
N THR A 6 -2.96 -22.12 11.59
CA THR A 6 -1.77 -21.33 11.91
C THR A 6 -2.07 -19.88 11.59
N SER A 7 -2.44 -19.14 12.63
CA SER A 7 -2.37 -17.69 12.67
C SER A 7 -0.90 -17.27 12.54
N ARG A 8 -0.54 -16.60 11.44
CA ARG A 8 0.78 -15.97 11.29
C ARG A 8 0.61 -14.45 11.21
N GLY A 9 1.44 -13.78 11.99
CA GLY A 9 1.29 -12.40 12.43
C GLY A 9 1.58 -11.34 11.38
N TRP A 10 0.98 -10.18 11.64
CA TRP A 10 1.02 -8.96 10.85
C TRP A 10 2.27 -8.14 11.21
N PHE A 11 2.91 -7.52 10.22
CA PHE A 11 3.94 -6.51 10.47
C PHE A 11 3.41 -5.14 10.05
N SER A 12 3.01 -4.34 11.03
CA SER A 12 2.90 -2.89 10.88
C SER A 12 4.31 -2.32 11.01
N THR A 13 4.81 -1.63 9.99
CA THR A 13 6.10 -0.93 10.09
C THR A 13 5.84 0.55 10.38
N SER A 14 5.94 0.94 11.64
CA SER A 14 6.15 2.33 12.04
C SER A 14 7.66 2.57 12.25
N SER A 15 8.20 3.63 11.66
CA SER A 15 9.50 4.23 12.00
C SER A 15 9.18 5.58 12.66
N SER A 16 9.79 6.08 13.74
CA SER A 16 11.02 5.75 14.47
C SER A 16 10.99 6.43 15.84
N GLU A 17 11.54 5.78 16.88
CA GLU A 17 11.92 6.42 18.15
C GLU A 17 13.16 7.32 17.97
N ARG A 18 13.22 8.45 18.71
CA ARG A 18 14.48 9.18 18.97
C ARG A 18 14.59 9.48 20.47
N GLY A 19 15.73 9.07 21.03
CA GLY A 19 16.09 9.21 22.43
C GLY A 19 16.47 10.63 22.84
N GLU A 20 16.42 10.84 24.16
CA GLU A 20 16.76 12.06 24.90
C GLU A 20 18.26 12.37 24.89
N GLY A 21 18.59 13.68 24.96
CA GLY A 21 19.93 14.14 25.31
C GLY A 21 20.11 15.67 25.25
N GLY A 22 20.20 16.31 26.43
CA GLY A 22 21.07 17.47 26.76
C GLY A 22 20.78 18.84 26.13
N GLY A 23 20.55 19.85 26.96
CA GLY A 23 20.21 21.22 26.54
C GLY A 23 21.37 22.22 26.40
N GLU A 24 21.07 23.35 25.76
CA GLU A 24 21.57 24.72 26.03
C GLU A 24 20.67 25.73 25.25
N GLU A 25 20.36 26.89 25.85
CA GLU A 25 19.41 27.93 25.36
C GLU A 25 19.96 28.83 24.22
N PRO A 26 19.10 29.51 23.42
CA PRO A 26 19.44 29.95 22.07
C PRO A 26 19.74 31.47 21.90
N GLY A 27 20.63 31.79 20.95
CA GLY A 27 20.75 33.10 20.29
C GLY A 27 19.83 33.22 19.06
N PRO A 28 19.65 34.42 18.47
CA PRO A 28 18.46 34.77 17.68
C PRO A 28 18.33 33.96 16.38
N THR A 29 17.24 33.21 16.28
CA THR A 29 16.90 32.30 15.19
C THR A 29 16.57 33.08 13.91
N ARG A 30 17.38 32.89 12.86
CA ARG A 30 16.97 33.13 11.47
C ARG A 30 15.93 32.07 11.11
N GLU A 31 14.74 32.50 10.69
CA GLU A 31 13.67 31.64 10.18
C GLU A 31 14.17 30.74 9.04
N PRO A 32 14.23 29.40 9.22
CA PRO A 32 14.37 28.47 8.12
C PRO A 32 12.99 28.28 7.50
N GLY A 33 12.88 28.52 6.19
CA GLY A 33 11.65 28.30 5.42
C GLY A 33 11.04 26.94 5.69
N ALA A 34 9.70 26.94 5.79
CA ALA A 34 8.85 25.78 6.07
C ALA A 34 9.30 24.54 5.29
N GLN A 35 10.06 23.68 5.99
CA GLN A 35 10.17 22.28 5.60
C GLN A 35 8.81 21.69 5.95
N GLY A 36 8.05 21.28 4.92
CA GLY A 36 6.76 20.64 5.11
C GLY A 36 6.93 19.48 6.08
N GLU A 37 6.16 19.51 7.16
CA GLU A 37 6.09 18.44 8.14
C GLU A 37 5.98 17.09 7.39
N PRO A 38 6.79 16.08 7.76
CA PRO A 38 6.65 14.77 7.16
C PRO A 38 5.22 14.30 7.41
N GLY A 39 4.49 14.03 6.32
CA GLY A 39 3.13 13.51 6.40
C GLY A 39 3.08 12.27 7.30
N PRO A 40 1.91 11.94 7.88
CA PRO A 40 1.78 10.85 8.83
C PRO A 40 2.41 9.55 8.28
N PRO A 41 3.05 8.70 9.11
CA PRO A 41 3.62 7.44 8.66
C PRO A 41 2.52 6.61 8.01
N ARG A 42 2.58 6.46 6.69
CA ARG A 42 1.56 5.76 5.92
C ARG A 42 1.81 4.27 6.03
N GLY A 43 0.91 3.56 6.71
CA GLY A 43 0.94 2.11 6.81
C GLY A 43 0.60 1.44 5.48
N CYS A 44 0.84 0.14 5.39
CA CYS A 44 0.22 -0.70 4.38
C CYS A 44 -0.05 -2.09 4.95
N THR A 45 -1.05 -2.76 4.39
CA THR A 45 -1.25 -4.19 4.62
C THR A 45 -0.68 -4.96 3.43
N VAL A 46 0.06 -6.04 3.69
CA VAL A 46 0.57 -6.92 2.64
C VAL A 46 0.05 -8.33 2.87
N TYR A 47 -0.54 -8.90 1.83
CA TYR A 47 -0.89 -10.31 1.76
C TYR A 47 0.13 -11.05 0.89
N LEU A 48 0.62 -12.17 1.42
CA LEU A 48 1.55 -13.06 0.74
C LEU A 48 0.84 -14.39 0.48
N PRO A 49 0.92 -14.93 -0.74
CA PRO A 49 0.24 -16.17 -1.08
C PRO A 49 0.86 -17.37 -0.37
N ASP A 50 0.07 -18.43 -0.22
CA ASP A 50 0.56 -19.69 0.35
C ASP A 50 1.80 -20.20 -0.38
N GLY A 51 2.77 -20.68 0.40
CA GLY A 51 4.06 -21.16 -0.11
C GLY A 51 5.08 -20.06 -0.43
N TYR A 52 4.76 -18.77 -0.21
CA TYR A 52 5.71 -17.67 -0.40
C TYR A 52 7.03 -17.91 0.33
N ASP A 53 7.00 -18.35 1.59
CA ASP A 53 8.21 -18.61 2.38
C ASP A 53 8.90 -19.95 2.06
N CYS A 54 8.20 -20.87 1.39
CA CYS A 54 8.73 -22.20 1.09
C CYS A 54 9.59 -22.18 -0.18
N ASP A 55 9.17 -21.43 -1.21
CA ASP A 55 9.92 -21.26 -2.45
C ASP A 55 10.57 -19.88 -2.48
N THR A 56 11.82 -19.82 -2.07
CA THR A 56 12.60 -18.57 -2.00
C THR A 56 13.06 -18.07 -3.37
N THR A 57 12.93 -18.88 -4.42
CA THR A 57 13.35 -18.53 -5.79
C THR A 57 12.20 -17.97 -6.62
N ARG A 58 10.96 -18.35 -6.29
CA ARG A 58 9.77 -17.88 -6.99
C ARG A 58 9.53 -16.39 -6.78
N ARG A 59 9.20 -15.72 -7.88
CA ARG A 59 8.71 -14.34 -7.91
C ARG A 59 7.23 -14.33 -8.26
N TYR A 60 6.53 -13.29 -7.80
CA TYR A 60 5.09 -13.18 -7.88
C TYR A 60 4.68 -11.90 -8.60
N PRO A 61 3.57 -11.91 -9.37
CA PRO A 61 2.91 -10.68 -9.76
C PRO A 61 2.39 -9.94 -8.51
N ILE A 62 2.10 -8.64 -8.68
CA ILE A 62 1.64 -7.76 -7.60
C ILE A 62 0.32 -7.07 -7.96
N LEU A 63 -0.58 -7.00 -6.99
CA LEU A 63 -1.81 -6.22 -7.04
C LEU A 63 -1.78 -5.13 -5.96
N TYR A 64 -1.85 -3.88 -6.36
CA TYR A 64 -2.11 -2.75 -5.46
C TYR A 64 -3.63 -2.56 -5.30
N LEU A 65 -4.15 -2.87 -4.11
CA LEU A 65 -5.58 -2.88 -3.82
C LEU A 65 -5.95 -1.69 -2.93
N LEU A 66 -6.56 -0.69 -3.54
CA LEU A 66 -6.80 0.63 -2.96
C LEU A 66 -8.14 0.67 -2.22
N HIS A 67 -8.15 1.18 -0.99
CA HIS A 67 -9.37 1.36 -0.19
C HIS A 67 -10.18 2.60 -0.60
N GLY A 68 -11.43 2.67 -0.15
CA GLY A 68 -12.35 3.79 -0.38
C GLY A 68 -12.16 4.96 0.59
N ALA A 69 -12.94 6.02 0.41
CA ALA A 69 -13.00 7.09 1.41
C ALA A 69 -13.54 6.54 2.72
N SER A 70 -13.10 7.13 3.83
CA SER A 70 -13.47 6.72 5.19
C SER A 70 -12.97 5.36 5.65
N ASP A 71 -12.04 4.76 4.89
CA ASP A 71 -11.36 3.50 5.19
C ASP A 71 -9.86 3.72 5.31
N THR A 72 -9.15 2.67 5.72
CA THR A 72 -7.67 2.60 5.81
C THR A 72 -7.15 1.37 5.07
N HIS A 73 -5.84 1.15 5.14
CA HIS A 73 -5.18 -0.03 4.58
C HIS A 73 -5.70 -1.39 5.09
N THR A 74 -6.45 -1.44 6.19
CA THR A 74 -6.99 -2.70 6.75
C THR A 74 -8.40 -3.04 6.24
N ALA A 75 -9.06 -2.13 5.52
CA ALA A 75 -10.47 -2.29 5.14
C ALA A 75 -10.73 -3.56 4.31
N TRP A 76 -9.84 -3.90 3.39
CA TRP A 76 -9.97 -5.11 2.56
C TRP A 76 -9.80 -6.40 3.38
N THR A 77 -8.97 -6.39 4.41
CA THR A 77 -8.80 -7.54 5.29
C THR A 77 -9.90 -7.67 6.34
N GLU A 78 -10.39 -6.56 6.88
CA GLU A 78 -11.37 -6.54 7.97
C GLU A 78 -12.82 -6.61 7.48
N LYS A 79 -13.12 -5.89 6.39
CA LYS A 79 -14.48 -5.74 5.85
C LYS A 79 -14.67 -6.50 4.54
N GLY A 80 -13.60 -6.63 3.75
CA GLY A 80 -13.64 -7.20 2.40
C GLY A 80 -13.41 -8.70 2.30
N ASN A 81 -13.10 -9.39 3.41
CA ASN A 81 -12.72 -10.82 3.42
C ASN A 81 -11.62 -11.17 2.39
N MET A 82 -10.76 -10.22 2.06
CA MET A 82 -9.85 -10.32 0.91
C MET A 82 -8.96 -11.57 0.99
N ARG A 83 -8.46 -11.91 2.18
CA ARG A 83 -7.63 -13.11 2.39
C ARG A 83 -8.35 -14.38 1.95
N GLN A 84 -9.58 -14.59 2.43
CA GLN A 84 -10.35 -15.78 2.10
C GLN A 84 -10.62 -15.85 0.60
N ILE A 85 -11.01 -14.72 -0.01
CA ILE A 85 -11.27 -14.65 -1.45
C ILE A 85 -10.00 -14.98 -2.26
N ALA A 86 -8.85 -14.42 -1.88
CA ALA A 86 -7.58 -14.68 -2.55
C ALA A 86 -7.17 -16.15 -2.43
N ASP A 87 -7.20 -16.71 -1.21
CA ASP A 87 -6.85 -18.11 -0.95
C ASP A 87 -7.75 -19.07 -1.74
N GLU A 88 -9.08 -18.83 -1.74
CA GLU A 88 -10.04 -19.64 -2.50
C GLU A 88 -9.85 -19.50 -4.01
N ALA A 89 -9.64 -18.29 -4.52
CA ALA A 89 -9.43 -18.06 -5.95
C ALA A 89 -8.14 -18.71 -6.46
N PHE A 90 -7.07 -18.69 -5.67
CA PHE A 90 -5.81 -19.35 -6.02
C PHE A 90 -5.93 -20.87 -5.96
N ALA A 91 -6.57 -21.40 -4.90
CA ALA A 91 -6.78 -22.83 -4.75
C ALA A 91 -7.68 -23.40 -5.87
N ALA A 92 -8.67 -22.62 -6.31
CA ALA A 92 -9.56 -22.98 -7.41
C ALA A 92 -8.94 -22.75 -8.81
N GLY A 93 -7.75 -22.14 -8.91
CA GLY A 93 -7.11 -21.81 -10.19
C GLY A 93 -7.82 -20.68 -10.96
N LEU A 94 -8.70 -19.92 -10.32
CA LEU A 94 -9.41 -18.78 -10.90
C LEU A 94 -8.51 -17.53 -10.99
N ALA A 95 -7.47 -17.47 -10.16
CA ALA A 95 -6.45 -16.44 -10.20
C ALA A 95 -5.06 -17.04 -9.97
N HIS A 96 -4.02 -16.41 -10.53
CA HIS A 96 -2.64 -16.78 -10.26
C HIS A 96 -2.22 -16.30 -8.86
N PRO A 97 -1.48 -17.09 -8.07
CA PRO A 97 -0.94 -16.63 -6.79
C PRO A 97 -0.13 -15.33 -6.96
N MET A 98 -0.46 -14.32 -6.17
CA MET A 98 0.12 -12.98 -6.28
C MET A 98 0.27 -12.32 -4.91
N VAL A 99 1.19 -11.35 -4.81
CA VAL A 99 1.31 -10.49 -3.63
C VAL A 99 0.29 -9.37 -3.75
N ILE A 100 -0.48 -9.13 -2.69
CA ILE A 100 -1.51 -8.08 -2.67
C ILE A 100 -1.10 -7.02 -1.64
N VAL A 101 -0.98 -5.78 -2.08
CA VAL A 101 -0.53 -4.66 -1.25
C VAL A 101 -1.65 -3.63 -1.16
N MET A 102 -2.04 -3.29 0.07
CA MET A 102 -3.09 -2.33 0.37
C MET A 102 -2.44 -1.11 1.03
N PRO A 103 -2.14 -0.05 0.28
CA PRO A 103 -1.54 1.17 0.83
C PRO A 103 -2.57 2.00 1.61
N ASP A 104 -2.11 2.79 2.59
CA ASP A 104 -2.95 3.73 3.33
C ASP A 104 -2.96 5.13 2.70
N ALA A 105 -4.14 5.54 2.24
CA ALA A 105 -4.44 6.89 1.75
C ALA A 105 -5.60 7.55 2.54
N SER A 106 -5.80 7.13 3.80
CA SER A 106 -6.81 7.66 4.71
C SER A 106 -6.61 9.15 4.99
N GLY A 107 -7.73 9.86 5.18
CA GLY A 107 -7.70 11.28 5.51
C GLY A 107 -7.27 11.58 6.94
N GLU A 108 -6.73 12.77 7.14
CA GLU A 108 -6.27 13.28 8.45
C GLU A 108 -7.39 13.64 9.44
N GLY A 109 -8.61 13.85 8.95
CA GLY A 109 -9.76 14.26 9.75
C GLY A 109 -10.58 13.09 10.29
N GLU A 110 -11.68 13.43 10.94
CA GLU A 110 -12.59 12.45 11.54
C GLU A 110 -13.12 11.47 10.47
N ASN A 111 -13.26 10.20 10.88
CA ASN A 111 -13.66 9.10 9.99
C ASN A 111 -12.76 8.93 8.76
N HIS A 112 -11.44 9.20 8.86
CA HIS A 112 -10.49 9.02 7.75
C HIS A 112 -10.83 9.85 6.51
N THR A 113 -11.38 11.05 6.71
CA THR A 113 -11.73 12.01 5.66
C THR A 113 -10.96 13.31 5.84
N GLY A 114 -10.83 14.14 4.81
CA GLY A 114 -10.16 15.43 4.97
C GLY A 114 -9.75 16.04 3.64
N LEU A 115 -9.04 17.17 3.73
CA LEU A 115 -8.42 17.82 2.56
C LEU A 115 -7.29 16.95 1.99
N HIS A 116 -6.55 16.31 2.88
CA HIS A 116 -5.42 15.44 2.59
C HIS A 116 -5.88 13.97 2.64
N MET A 117 -6.39 13.45 1.54
CA MET A 117 -6.79 12.03 1.41
C MET A 117 -6.74 11.56 -0.04
N GLY A 118 -6.69 10.25 -0.24
CA GLY A 118 -6.77 9.65 -1.57
C GLY A 118 -5.42 9.54 -2.29
N TYR A 119 -5.49 9.11 -3.55
CA TYR A 119 -4.35 8.59 -4.31
C TYR A 119 -3.84 9.55 -5.38
N PHE A 120 -4.07 10.84 -5.21
CA PHE A 120 -3.74 11.89 -6.17
C PHE A 120 -3.03 13.05 -5.46
N ASP A 121 -2.27 13.83 -6.22
CA ASP A 121 -1.56 14.98 -5.67
C ASP A 121 -2.54 16.14 -5.38
N VAL A 122 -2.53 16.64 -4.14
CA VAL A 122 -3.14 17.93 -3.76
C VAL A 122 -2.12 18.76 -2.99
N PRO A 123 -2.28 20.10 -2.87
CA PRO A 123 -1.38 20.92 -2.07
C PRO A 123 -1.22 20.35 -0.65
N GLY A 124 0.01 20.09 -0.22
CA GLY A 124 0.29 19.44 1.07
C GLY A 124 0.21 17.91 1.07
N TRP A 125 -0.15 17.27 -0.05
CA TRP A 125 -0.35 15.83 -0.18
C TRP A 125 0.10 15.32 -1.56
N PRO A 126 1.41 15.16 -1.81
CA PRO A 126 1.94 14.65 -3.07
C PRO A 126 1.87 13.10 -3.13
N TYR A 127 0.66 12.54 -2.96
CA TYR A 127 0.50 11.09 -2.78
C TYR A 127 0.76 10.30 -4.06
N GLU A 128 0.36 10.78 -5.24
CA GLU A 128 0.63 10.09 -6.49
C GLU A 128 2.13 9.98 -6.71
N ARG A 129 2.85 11.08 -6.47
CA ARG A 129 4.31 11.08 -6.51
C ARG A 129 4.90 10.09 -5.51
N PHE A 130 4.53 10.19 -4.23
CA PHE A 130 4.99 9.27 -3.19
C PHE A 130 4.72 7.80 -3.57
N PHE A 131 3.55 7.51 -4.13
CA PHE A 131 3.14 6.16 -4.50
C PHE A 131 4.08 5.55 -5.55
N PHE A 132 4.40 6.29 -6.61
CA PHE A 132 5.23 5.80 -7.71
C PHE A 132 6.73 5.93 -7.47
N GLU A 133 7.18 6.99 -6.82
CA GLU A 133 8.61 7.29 -6.65
C GLU A 133 9.21 6.65 -5.39
N GLU A 134 8.40 6.40 -4.36
CA GLU A 134 8.89 5.90 -3.07
C GLU A 134 8.24 4.57 -2.68
N PHE A 135 6.91 4.53 -2.58
CA PHE A 135 6.19 3.37 -2.03
C PHE A 135 6.36 2.11 -2.89
N MET A 136 6.05 2.21 -4.19
CA MET A 136 6.13 1.08 -5.11
C MET A 136 7.57 0.52 -5.21
N PRO A 137 8.63 1.35 -5.41
CA PRO A 137 10.01 0.86 -5.38
C PRO A 137 10.40 0.16 -4.08
N GLN A 138 9.99 0.70 -2.92
CA GLN A 138 10.30 0.10 -1.62
C GLN A 138 9.64 -1.29 -1.48
N ILE A 139 8.35 -1.41 -1.82
CA ILE A 139 7.62 -2.68 -1.79
C ILE A 139 8.26 -3.69 -2.73
N GLU A 140 8.53 -3.31 -3.97
CA GLU A 140 9.06 -4.22 -4.99
C GLU A 140 10.51 -4.64 -4.72
N SER A 141 11.28 -3.86 -3.96
CA SER A 141 12.60 -4.27 -3.46
C SER A 141 12.53 -5.22 -2.24
N ARG A 142 11.48 -5.11 -1.42
CA ARG A 142 11.35 -5.85 -0.16
C ARG A 142 10.75 -7.23 -0.37
N TYR A 143 9.88 -7.38 -1.37
CA TYR A 143 9.20 -8.63 -1.69
C TYR A 143 9.68 -9.22 -3.01
N ARG A 144 9.47 -10.52 -3.21
CA ARG A 144 9.86 -11.26 -4.43
C ARG A 144 8.87 -10.98 -5.56
N ILE A 145 8.94 -9.78 -6.13
CA ILE A 145 8.00 -9.29 -7.14
C ILE A 145 8.59 -9.37 -8.56
N LEU A 146 7.70 -9.61 -9.54
CA LEU A 146 7.92 -9.35 -10.96
C LEU A 146 7.58 -7.88 -11.24
N ALA A 147 8.59 -7.02 -11.28
CA ALA A 147 8.44 -5.55 -11.29
C ALA A 147 8.08 -4.95 -12.67
N ASP A 148 7.85 -5.76 -13.69
CA ASP A 148 7.45 -5.26 -15.01
C ASP A 148 5.95 -4.93 -15.08
N LYS A 149 5.58 -4.14 -16.08
CA LYS A 149 4.21 -3.64 -16.24
C LYS A 149 3.17 -4.76 -16.44
N GLN A 150 3.55 -5.91 -16.98
CA GLN A 150 2.62 -7.00 -17.28
C GLN A 150 2.23 -7.78 -16.01
N HIS A 151 3.04 -7.68 -14.96
CA HIS A 151 2.82 -8.35 -13.68
C HIS A 151 2.39 -7.40 -12.56
N ARG A 152 2.06 -6.14 -12.90
CA ARG A 152 1.54 -5.14 -11.98
C ARG A 152 0.08 -4.81 -12.30
N ALA A 153 -0.78 -5.01 -11.33
CA ALA A 153 -2.17 -4.59 -11.38
C ALA A 153 -2.47 -3.57 -10.28
N ILE A 154 -3.45 -2.70 -10.54
CA ILE A 154 -4.02 -1.79 -9.54
C ILE A 154 -5.53 -1.86 -9.66
N ALA A 155 -6.21 -1.92 -8.51
CA ALA A 155 -7.66 -1.94 -8.44
C ALA A 155 -8.12 -1.24 -7.16
N GLY A 156 -9.37 -0.80 -7.12
CA GLY A 156 -9.93 -0.25 -5.90
C GLY A 156 -11.39 0.16 -6.01
N LEU A 157 -11.97 0.46 -4.85
CA LEU A 157 -13.35 0.93 -4.70
C LEU A 157 -13.45 2.47 -4.61
N SER A 158 -14.37 3.05 -5.37
CA SER A 158 -14.87 4.43 -5.23
C SER A 158 -13.79 5.52 -5.29
N MET A 159 -13.34 6.06 -4.14
CA MET A 159 -12.28 7.10 -4.04
C MET A 159 -11.01 6.71 -4.81
N SER A 160 -10.70 5.42 -4.82
CA SER A 160 -9.56 4.88 -5.55
C SER A 160 -9.76 4.74 -7.06
N GLY A 161 -10.95 5.00 -7.59
CA GLY A 161 -11.21 5.04 -9.02
C GLY A 161 -10.35 6.07 -9.76
N GLY A 162 -10.06 7.22 -9.12
CA GLY A 162 -9.12 8.21 -9.62
C GLY A 162 -7.67 7.70 -9.67
N GLY A 163 -7.19 7.06 -8.60
CA GLY A 163 -5.83 6.47 -8.56
C GLY A 163 -5.65 5.27 -9.50
N THR A 164 -6.70 4.46 -9.67
CA THR A 164 -6.73 3.35 -10.63
C THR A 164 -6.70 3.87 -12.07
N ALA A 165 -7.39 4.97 -12.36
CA ALA A 165 -7.37 5.62 -13.66
C ALA A 165 -6.04 6.34 -13.97
N ALA A 166 -5.42 6.99 -12.98
CA ALA A 166 -4.11 7.66 -13.14
C ALA A 166 -3.00 6.67 -13.55
N THR A 167 -3.02 5.46 -12.98
CA THR A 167 -2.07 4.40 -13.34
C THR A 167 -2.21 3.93 -14.79
N ARG A 168 -3.43 3.95 -15.36
CA ARG A 168 -3.66 3.70 -16.80
C ARG A 168 -3.01 4.78 -17.68
N GLY A 169 -2.91 6.01 -17.20
CA GLY A 169 -2.24 7.12 -17.90
C GLY A 169 -0.72 6.99 -17.91
N ALA A 170 -0.13 6.62 -16.76
CA ALA A 170 1.33 6.47 -16.62
C ALA A 170 1.91 5.25 -17.35
N THR A 171 1.08 4.23 -17.66
CA THR A 171 1.57 2.97 -18.25
C THR A 171 1.35 2.82 -19.76
N GLY A 172 0.63 3.75 -20.40
CA GLY A 172 0.38 3.71 -21.84
C GLY A 172 -0.79 2.77 -22.18
N SER A 173 -1.72 3.29 -22.99
CA SER A 173 -2.95 2.61 -23.39
C SER A 173 -2.66 1.27 -24.07
N ARG A 174 -2.96 0.16 -23.38
CA ARG A 174 -3.38 -1.09 -24.02
C ARG A 174 -4.21 -1.90 -23.03
N CYS A 175 -5.42 -2.21 -23.48
CA CYS A 175 -6.46 -2.92 -22.77
C CYS A 175 -5.96 -4.25 -22.20
N TRP A 176 -6.41 -4.57 -20.99
CA TRP A 176 -6.39 -5.93 -20.47
C TRP A 176 -7.27 -6.82 -21.37
N PRO A 177 -6.79 -7.98 -21.84
CA PRO A 177 -7.68 -8.98 -22.41
C PRO A 177 -8.50 -9.58 -21.27
N THR A 178 -9.81 -9.37 -21.33
CA THR A 178 -10.78 -10.21 -20.64
C THR A 178 -10.69 -11.61 -21.25
N TYR A 179 -10.34 -12.62 -20.45
CA TYR A 179 -10.70 -14.00 -20.75
C TYR A 179 -12.07 -14.29 -20.15
#